data_AF-A0A838T6L4-F1
#
_entry.id   AF-A0A838T6L4-F1
#
_cell.length_a   1.000
_cell.length_b   1.000
_cell.length_c   1.000
_cell.angle_alpha   90.00
_cell.angle_beta   90.00
_cell.angle_gamma   90.00
#
_symmetry.space_group_name_H-M   'P 1'
#
loop_
_entity.id
_entity.type
_entity.pdbx_description
1 polymer ?
#
loop_
_entity_poly.entity_id
_entity_poly.type
_entity_poly.pdbx_seq_one_letter_code
_entity_poly.pdbx_strand_id
1 'polypeptide(L)'
;MNIEIITSSRKQLYYRLIALWAVCEGMLGGIIHGFNLPVTGLIVGSGAVIIICLIGFFVPEKGSIIKATIIVAIFKLMLSPQSPLPAYFAVFFQGITGELVFSFLRSIKAPVTGRFYKILCIIFATLALMESGLQRIVVTTLIYGTAFWKAVNDFINGLTHQKSISNYSLLIAGSYVALHFIAGLFIGFTAATIPANLRKWKQLYQPGILINTEETIVPKTAKKNTFWRKGLFLVWTALLMLFFQSEFKVGRPLLSSDDTLHILIRSALIFLSWYFLVSPLLTFFMKKWLERQKIKSKSTINDILLLIPSIKYLLLKCWQYSRDEKGLRRLQKFLKIALVNSLYECS
;
A
#
# COMPACT_ATOMS: atom_id res chain seq x y z
N MET A 1 -11.21 8.51 -38.44
CA MET A 1 -11.74 7.21 -37.96
C MET A 1 -10.69 6.35 -37.23
N ASN A 2 -9.53 6.02 -37.81
CA ASN A 2 -8.53 5.16 -37.13
C ASN A 2 -7.83 5.77 -35.90
N ILE A 3 -7.57 7.08 -35.87
CA ILE A 3 -6.86 7.72 -34.75
C ILE A 3 -7.74 7.80 -33.49
N GLU A 4 -9.02 8.13 -33.63
CA GLU A 4 -9.97 8.23 -32.50
C GLU A 4 -10.27 6.87 -31.85
N ILE A 5 -10.34 5.80 -32.65
CA ILE A 5 -10.53 4.44 -32.13
C ILE A 5 -9.31 3.99 -31.32
N ILE A 6 -8.10 4.27 -31.81
CA ILE A 6 -6.84 3.94 -31.11
C ILE A 6 -6.70 4.75 -29.80
N THR A 7 -6.99 6.05 -29.82
CA THR A 7 -6.92 6.89 -28.61
C THR A 7 -7.99 6.52 -27.58
N SER A 8 -9.20 6.18 -28.02
CA SER A 8 -10.27 5.66 -27.16
C SER A 8 -9.85 4.35 -26.47
N SER A 9 -9.29 3.40 -27.24
CA SER A 9 -8.82 2.12 -26.69
C SER A 9 -7.69 2.27 -25.66
N ARG A 10 -6.76 3.21 -25.87
CA ARG A 10 -5.65 3.47 -24.94
C ARG A 10 -6.14 4.14 -23.66
N LYS A 11 -7.07 5.10 -23.77
CA LYS A 11 -7.70 5.77 -22.62
C LYS A 11 -8.46 4.76 -21.77
N GLN A 12 -9.23 3.86 -22.39
CA GLN A 12 -9.97 2.82 -21.69
C GLN A 12 -9.03 1.84 -20.97
N LEU A 13 -7.97 1.38 -21.64
CA LEU A 13 -6.93 0.54 -21.03
C LEU A 13 -6.30 1.20 -19.79
N TYR A 14 -5.94 2.48 -19.91
CA TYR A 14 -5.37 3.26 -18.82
C TYR A 14 -6.34 3.36 -17.63
N TYR A 15 -7.62 3.60 -17.88
CA TYR A 15 -8.63 3.69 -16.82
C TYR A 15 -8.90 2.34 -16.15
N ARG A 16 -8.91 1.23 -16.91
CA ARG A 16 -9.00 -0.12 -16.34
C ARG A 16 -7.81 -0.46 -15.45
N LEU A 17 -6.59 -0.09 -15.86
CA LEU A 17 -5.39 -0.24 -15.02
C LEU A 17 -5.53 0.57 -13.72
N ILE A 18 -5.99 1.83 -13.79
CA ILE A 18 -6.23 2.65 -12.59
C ILE A 18 -7.32 2.03 -11.71
N ALA A 19 -8.42 1.56 -12.29
CA ALA A 19 -9.51 0.90 -11.57
C ALA A 19 -9.02 -0.37 -10.85
N LEU A 20 -8.22 -1.20 -11.54
CA LEU A 20 -7.61 -2.39 -10.95
C LEU A 20 -6.69 -2.01 -9.79
N TRP A 21 -5.88 -0.95 -9.93
CA TRP A 21 -5.01 -0.49 -8.85
C TRP A 21 -5.83 0.04 -7.66
N ALA A 22 -6.87 0.83 -7.93
CA ALA A 22 -7.78 1.34 -6.90
C ALA A 22 -8.50 0.21 -6.13
N VAL A 23 -8.93 -0.86 -6.81
CA VAL A 23 -9.53 -2.03 -6.15
C VAL A 23 -8.49 -2.78 -5.29
N CYS A 24 -7.27 -2.95 -5.78
CA CYS A 24 -6.17 -3.54 -4.99
C CYS A 24 -5.86 -2.69 -3.73
N GLU A 25 -5.72 -1.38 -3.87
CA GLU A 25 -5.36 -0.48 -2.78
C GLU A 25 -6.48 -0.19 -1.78
N GLY A 26 -7.71 -0.04 -2.27
CA GLY A 26 -8.88 0.32 -1.48
C GLY A 26 -9.58 -0.89 -0.85
N MET A 27 -9.73 -1.98 -1.60
CA MET A 27 -10.55 -3.13 -1.17
C MET A 27 -9.70 -4.26 -0.58
N LEU A 28 -8.70 -4.77 -1.31
CA LEU A 28 -7.80 -5.78 -0.75
C LEU A 28 -7.03 -5.20 0.45
N GLY A 29 -6.55 -3.96 0.34
CA GLY A 29 -5.95 -3.25 1.46
C GLY A 29 -6.88 -3.13 2.67
N GLY A 30 -8.14 -2.71 2.49
CA GLY A 30 -9.10 -2.55 3.59
C GLY A 30 -9.50 -3.86 4.26
N ILE A 31 -9.75 -4.92 3.48
CA ILE A 31 -10.15 -6.24 3.99
C ILE A 31 -8.99 -6.91 4.72
N ILE A 32 -7.80 -6.99 4.10
CA ILE A 32 -6.66 -7.70 4.67
C ILE A 32 -6.10 -6.93 5.89
N HIS A 33 -6.16 -5.59 5.90
CA HIS A 33 -5.83 -4.80 7.08
C HIS A 33 -6.82 -5.05 8.24
N GLY A 34 -8.11 -5.26 7.94
CA GLY A 34 -9.11 -5.69 8.93
C GLY A 34 -8.81 -7.06 9.56
N PHE A 35 -8.14 -7.96 8.83
CA PHE A 35 -7.68 -9.26 9.35
C PHE A 35 -6.33 -9.20 10.08
N ASN A 36 -5.73 -8.02 10.25
CA ASN A 36 -4.45 -7.82 10.95
C ASN A 36 -3.28 -8.69 10.44
N LEU A 37 -3.30 -9.09 9.17
CA LEU A 37 -2.25 -9.95 8.64
C LEU A 37 -0.94 -9.16 8.45
N PRO A 38 0.21 -9.66 8.96
CA PRO A 38 1.49 -8.95 8.90
C PRO A 38 2.07 -8.83 7.48
N VAL A 39 1.47 -9.51 6.48
CA VAL A 39 1.92 -9.57 5.08
C VAL A 39 1.06 -8.69 4.15
N THR A 40 0.12 -7.92 4.70
CA THR A 40 -0.76 -6.99 3.98
C THR A 40 -0.01 -6.08 3.00
N GLY A 41 1.04 -5.40 3.48
CA GLY A 41 1.84 -4.47 2.69
C GLY A 41 2.51 -5.15 1.48
N LEU A 42 2.99 -6.39 1.66
CA LEU A 42 3.61 -7.16 0.59
C LEU A 42 2.61 -7.50 -0.51
N ILE A 43 1.40 -7.96 -0.16
CA ILE A 43 0.38 -8.38 -1.12
C ILE A 43 -0.15 -7.17 -1.89
N VAL A 44 -0.58 -6.12 -1.17
CA VAL A 44 -1.16 -4.92 -1.78
C VAL A 44 -0.12 -4.18 -2.61
N GLY A 45 1.09 -4.02 -2.06
CA GLY A 45 2.22 -3.39 -2.76
C GLY A 45 2.63 -4.16 -4.01
N SER A 46 2.59 -5.49 -4.00
CA SER A 46 2.88 -6.30 -5.20
C SER A 46 1.88 -6.03 -6.32
N GLY A 47 0.58 -5.93 -5.98
CA GLY A 47 -0.46 -5.57 -6.94
C GLY A 47 -0.24 -4.18 -7.54
N ALA A 48 0.05 -3.18 -6.70
CA ALA A 48 0.36 -1.83 -7.12
C ALA A 48 1.57 -1.79 -8.07
N VAL A 49 2.67 -2.44 -7.69
CA VAL A 49 3.92 -2.50 -8.48
C VAL A 49 3.68 -3.13 -9.85
N ILE A 50 2.94 -4.24 -9.92
CA ILE A 50 2.61 -4.88 -11.20
C ILE A 50 1.84 -3.90 -12.08
N ILE A 51 0.82 -3.22 -11.55
CA ILE A 51 -0.04 -2.33 -12.32
C ILE A 51 0.73 -1.08 -12.78
N ILE A 52 1.58 -0.50 -11.93
CA ILE A 52 2.45 0.62 -12.29
C ILE A 52 3.42 0.22 -13.42
N CYS A 53 4.02 -0.98 -13.35
CA CYS A 53 4.85 -1.49 -14.44
C CYS A 53 4.06 -1.58 -15.75
N LEU A 54 2.81 -2.03 -15.70
CA LEU A 54 1.94 -2.13 -16.88
C LEU A 54 1.53 -0.76 -17.42
N ILE A 55 1.27 0.23 -16.55
CA ILE A 55 1.06 1.63 -16.98
C ILE A 55 2.32 2.15 -17.69
N GLY A 56 3.51 1.95 -17.09
CA GLY A 56 4.78 2.33 -17.71
C GLY A 56 5.05 1.68 -19.06
N PHE A 57 4.50 0.47 -19.30
CA PHE A 57 4.62 -0.25 -20.57
C PHE A 57 3.59 0.21 -21.62
N PHE A 58 2.30 0.23 -21.28
CA PHE A 58 1.22 0.49 -22.24
C PHE A 58 0.94 1.98 -22.46
N VAL A 59 1.26 2.81 -21.47
CA VAL A 59 1.02 4.26 -21.48
C VAL A 59 2.32 5.00 -21.12
N PRO A 60 3.36 4.96 -21.99
CA PRO A 60 4.67 5.60 -21.78
C PRO A 60 4.62 7.14 -21.90
N GLU A 61 3.59 7.80 -21.33
CA GLU A 61 3.40 9.24 -21.33
C GLU A 61 3.88 9.86 -20.00
N LYS A 62 4.43 11.08 -20.05
CA LYS A 62 4.95 11.77 -18.85
C LYS A 62 3.85 12.19 -17.90
N GLY A 63 4.04 11.85 -16.63
CA GLY A 63 3.08 12.08 -15.56
C GLY A 63 1.89 11.14 -15.59
N SER A 64 1.86 10.11 -16.46
CA SER A 64 0.78 9.11 -16.45
C SER A 64 0.73 8.36 -15.12
N ILE A 65 1.88 7.90 -14.61
CA ILE A 65 1.92 7.17 -13.33
C ILE A 65 1.55 8.11 -12.19
N ILE A 66 2.01 9.37 -12.19
CA ILE A 66 1.62 10.35 -11.16
C ILE A 66 0.11 10.64 -11.18
N LYS A 67 -0.47 10.86 -12.37
CA LYS A 67 -1.92 11.08 -12.53
C LYS A 67 -2.69 9.87 -11.98
N ALA A 68 -2.30 8.65 -12.37
CA ALA A 68 -2.86 7.41 -11.85
C ALA A 68 -2.75 7.33 -10.31
N THR A 69 -1.58 7.66 -9.76
CA THR A 69 -1.31 7.64 -8.31
C THR A 69 -2.24 8.56 -7.54
N ILE A 70 -2.44 9.80 -8.02
CA ILE A 70 -3.35 10.76 -7.39
C ILE A 70 -4.78 10.21 -7.41
N ILE A 71 -5.22 9.67 -8.54
CA ILE A 71 -6.56 9.09 -8.68
C ILE A 71 -6.73 7.90 -7.73
N VAL A 72 -5.75 6.99 -7.66
CA VAL A 72 -5.78 5.84 -6.75
C VAL A 72 -5.79 6.27 -5.29
N ALA A 73 -5.02 7.30 -4.91
CA ALA A 73 -5.06 7.85 -3.56
C ALA A 73 -6.43 8.45 -3.21
N ILE A 74 -7.11 9.09 -4.17
CA ILE A 74 -8.49 9.57 -4.01
C ILE A 74 -9.44 8.37 -3.81
N PHE A 75 -9.33 7.32 -4.62
CA PHE A 75 -10.13 6.10 -4.44
C PHE A 75 -9.84 5.42 -3.11
N LYS A 76 -8.59 5.38 -2.64
CA LYS A 76 -8.23 4.86 -1.32
C LYS A 76 -8.95 5.64 -0.21
N LEU A 77 -9.02 6.97 -0.35
CA LEU A 77 -9.80 7.82 0.56
C LEU A 77 -11.31 7.57 0.47
N MET A 78 -11.87 7.38 -0.72
CA MET A 78 -13.29 7.14 -0.91
C MET A 78 -13.73 5.75 -0.43
N LEU A 79 -12.93 4.72 -0.69
CA LEU A 79 -13.25 3.32 -0.40
C LEU A 79 -12.82 2.89 1.00
N SER A 80 -11.78 3.51 1.57
CA SER A 80 -11.26 3.21 2.91
C SER A 80 -10.78 4.49 3.62
N PRO A 81 -11.70 5.40 4.02
CA PRO A 81 -11.37 6.69 4.65
C PRO A 81 -10.69 6.58 6.03
N GLN A 82 -10.72 5.39 6.61
CA GLN A 82 -10.06 5.01 7.86
C GLN A 82 -8.61 4.53 7.68
N SER A 83 -8.12 4.42 6.43
CA SER A 83 -6.76 3.97 6.17
C SER A 83 -5.73 4.83 6.92
N PRO A 84 -4.73 4.21 7.57
CA PRO A 84 -3.71 4.95 8.30
C PRO A 84 -2.83 5.75 7.32
N LEU A 85 -2.28 6.86 7.80
CA LEU A 85 -1.46 7.75 6.99
C LEU A 85 -0.27 7.06 6.28
N PRO A 86 0.50 6.14 6.93
CA PRO A 86 1.52 5.34 6.27
C PRO A 86 1.07 4.67 4.96
N ALA A 87 -0.19 4.25 4.87
CA ALA A 87 -0.71 3.61 3.67
C ALA A 87 -0.87 4.58 2.49
N TYR A 88 -1.13 5.87 2.73
CA TYR A 88 -1.12 6.88 1.67
C TYR A 88 0.31 7.21 1.24
N PHE A 89 1.23 7.30 2.19
CA PHE A 89 2.65 7.49 1.90
C PHE A 89 3.19 6.39 0.99
N ALA A 90 2.87 5.12 1.27
CA ALA A 90 3.27 4.00 0.43
C ALA A 90 2.77 4.15 -1.02
N VAL A 91 1.50 4.51 -1.22
CA VAL A 91 0.93 4.73 -2.56
C VAL A 91 1.65 5.87 -3.30
N PHE A 92 1.91 6.99 -2.63
CA PHE A 92 2.66 8.09 -3.24
C PHE A 92 4.10 7.71 -3.54
N PHE A 93 4.76 7.00 -2.64
CA PHE A 93 6.12 6.53 -2.84
C PHE A 93 6.22 5.59 -4.05
N GLN A 94 5.32 4.61 -4.15
CA GLN A 94 5.20 3.71 -5.30
C GLN A 94 4.99 4.49 -6.61
N GLY A 95 4.06 5.45 -6.61
CA GLY A 95 3.76 6.27 -7.77
C GLY A 95 4.92 7.15 -8.22
N ILE A 96 5.55 7.87 -7.28
CA ILE A 96 6.68 8.78 -7.53
C ILE A 96 7.89 7.97 -8.01
N THR A 97 8.24 6.91 -7.29
CA THR A 97 9.37 6.04 -7.68
C THR A 97 9.13 5.40 -9.04
N GLY A 98 7.90 4.95 -9.32
CA GLY A 98 7.50 4.42 -10.62
C GLY A 98 7.66 5.45 -11.74
N GLU A 99 7.13 6.66 -11.56
CA GLU A 99 7.30 7.73 -12.57
C GLU A 99 8.78 8.06 -12.78
N LEU A 100 9.59 8.17 -11.71
CA LEU A 100 11.01 8.46 -11.82
C LEU A 100 11.74 7.36 -12.62
N VAL A 101 11.56 6.09 -12.24
CA VAL A 101 12.21 4.94 -12.90
C VAL A 101 11.79 4.84 -14.37
N PHE A 102 10.51 4.96 -14.70
CA PHE A 102 10.05 4.86 -16.09
C PHE A 102 10.21 6.16 -16.88
N SER A 103 10.40 7.32 -16.24
CA SER A 103 10.83 8.55 -16.91
C SER A 103 12.28 8.46 -17.37
N PHE A 104 13.14 7.82 -16.57
CA PHE A 104 14.52 7.56 -16.96
C PHE A 104 14.57 6.69 -18.23
N LEU A 105 13.79 5.61 -18.30
CA LEU A 105 13.66 4.76 -19.51
C LEU A 105 13.34 5.58 -20.77
N ARG A 106 12.39 6.51 -20.64
CA ARG A 106 11.93 7.37 -21.74
C ARG A 106 12.99 8.38 -22.14
N SER A 107 13.71 8.94 -21.17
CA SER A 107 14.79 9.90 -21.40
C SER A 107 15.92 9.28 -22.22
N ILE A 108 16.29 8.03 -21.93
CA ILE A 108 17.35 7.31 -22.65
C ILE A 108 16.91 6.72 -23.99
N LYS A 109 15.66 6.96 -24.43
CA LYS A 109 15.04 6.40 -25.65
C LYS A 109 15.21 4.88 -25.83
N ALA A 110 15.43 4.16 -24.72
CA ALA A 110 15.59 2.71 -24.76
C ALA A 110 14.26 2.04 -25.11
N PRO A 111 14.29 0.89 -25.80
CA PRO A 111 13.08 0.18 -26.15
C PRO A 111 12.32 -0.24 -24.88
N VAL A 112 11.02 0.05 -24.86
CA VAL A 112 10.08 -0.35 -23.79
C VAL A 112 9.95 -1.87 -23.71
N THR A 113 10.39 -2.59 -24.75
CA THR A 113 10.52 -4.05 -24.81
C THR A 113 12.00 -4.44 -24.79
N GLY A 114 12.47 -5.06 -23.70
CA GLY A 114 13.83 -5.58 -23.64
C GLY A 114 14.40 -5.78 -22.23
N ARG A 115 15.71 -6.08 -22.18
CA ARG A 115 16.45 -6.29 -20.92
C ARG A 115 16.39 -5.08 -20.00
N PHE A 116 16.42 -3.86 -20.56
CA PHE A 116 16.35 -2.62 -19.78
C PHE A 116 15.01 -2.45 -19.04
N TYR A 117 13.87 -2.62 -19.72
CA TYR A 117 12.57 -2.57 -19.07
C TYR A 117 12.48 -3.59 -17.92
N LYS A 118 13.00 -4.81 -18.12
CA LYS A 118 13.06 -5.83 -17.07
C LYS A 118 13.88 -5.40 -15.86
N ILE A 119 15.07 -4.84 -16.07
CA ILE A 119 15.91 -4.32 -14.98
C ILE A 119 15.18 -3.21 -14.23
N LEU A 120 14.54 -2.28 -14.93
CA LEU A 120 13.80 -1.19 -14.30
C LEU A 120 12.58 -1.68 -13.51
N CYS A 121 11.83 -2.67 -14.01
CA CYS A 121 10.76 -3.31 -13.24
C CYS A 121 11.28 -3.94 -11.94
N ILE A 122 12.45 -4.62 -12.00
CA ILE A 122 13.08 -5.24 -10.81
C ILE A 122 13.54 -4.17 -9.81
N ILE A 123 14.24 -3.13 -10.28
CA ILE A 123 14.69 -2.02 -9.43
C ILE A 123 13.48 -1.33 -8.78
N PHE A 124 12.49 -0.96 -9.58
CA PHE A 124 11.27 -0.31 -9.10
C PHE A 124 10.53 -1.17 -8.06
N ALA A 125 10.26 -2.44 -8.37
CA ALA A 125 9.57 -3.35 -7.47
C ALA A 125 10.31 -3.54 -6.14
N THR A 126 11.63 -3.64 -6.20
CA THR A 126 12.49 -3.79 -5.03
C THR A 126 12.44 -2.56 -4.14
N LEU A 127 12.62 -1.36 -4.72
CA LEU A 127 12.53 -0.11 -3.97
C LEU A 127 11.14 0.08 -3.36
N ALA A 128 10.08 -0.18 -4.14
CA ALA A 128 8.70 -0.01 -3.70
C ALA A 128 8.30 -0.97 -2.56
N LEU A 129 8.72 -2.24 -2.59
CA LEU A 129 8.40 -3.19 -1.52
C LEU A 129 9.31 -3.02 -0.30
N MET A 130 10.59 -2.71 -0.50
CA MET A 130 11.50 -2.43 0.62
C MET A 130 11.05 -1.21 1.43
N GLU A 131 10.49 -0.17 0.79
CA GLU A 131 9.94 0.98 1.50
C GLU A 131 8.89 0.56 2.52
N SER A 132 7.94 -0.31 2.16
CA SER A 132 6.93 -0.80 3.10
C SER A 132 7.55 -1.56 4.28
N GLY A 133 8.60 -2.34 4.02
CA GLY A 133 9.35 -3.06 5.04
C GLY A 133 10.06 -2.10 6.02
N LEU A 134 10.78 -1.13 5.48
CA LEU A 134 11.52 -0.12 6.23
C LEU A 134 10.57 0.82 6.99
N GLN A 135 9.48 1.24 6.38
CA GLN A 135 8.47 2.09 6.99
C GLN A 135 7.95 1.49 8.30
N ARG A 136 7.74 0.17 8.36
CA ARG A 136 7.29 -0.50 9.58
C ARG A 136 8.34 -0.45 10.70
N ILE A 137 9.61 -0.61 10.37
CA ILE A 137 10.73 -0.52 11.32
C ILE A 137 10.87 0.92 11.82
N VAL A 138 10.82 1.90 10.91
CA VAL A 138 10.90 3.32 11.24
C VAL A 138 9.74 3.73 12.15
N VAL A 139 8.49 3.39 11.81
CA VAL A 139 7.32 3.73 12.62
C VAL A 139 7.40 3.07 14.01
N THR A 140 7.82 1.81 14.08
CA THR A 140 7.99 1.10 15.37
C THR A 140 9.06 1.79 16.22
N THR A 141 10.20 2.14 15.63
CA THR A 141 11.30 2.82 16.34
C THR A 141 10.92 4.24 16.75
N LEU A 142 10.16 4.95 15.93
CA LEU A 142 9.68 6.30 16.23
C LEU A 142 8.70 6.29 17.42
N ILE A 143 7.82 5.29 17.48
CA ILE A 143 6.79 5.18 18.52
C ILE A 143 7.38 4.66 19.83
N TYR A 144 8.17 3.58 19.78
CA TYR A 144 8.62 2.87 20.98
C TYR A 144 10.08 3.16 21.38
N GLY A 145 10.85 3.81 20.52
CA GLY A 145 12.26 4.12 20.76
C GLY A 145 13.19 2.91 20.68
N THR A 146 14.47 3.13 20.99
CA THR A 146 15.50 2.08 21.05
C THR A 146 15.30 1.11 22.21
N ALA A 147 14.60 1.53 23.27
CA ALA A 147 14.28 0.72 24.43
C ALA A 147 13.49 -0.54 24.06
N PHE A 148 12.58 -0.45 23.08
CA PHE A 148 11.85 -1.62 22.57
C PHE A 148 12.79 -2.67 21.96
N TRP A 149 13.71 -2.24 21.09
CA TRP A 149 14.68 -3.14 20.47
C TRP A 149 15.65 -3.74 21.49
N LYS A 150 15.99 -2.99 22.55
CA LYS A 150 16.76 -3.52 23.67
C LYS A 150 15.98 -4.59 24.43
N ALA A 151 14.72 -4.34 24.77
CA ALA A 151 13.86 -5.31 25.44
C ALA A 151 13.67 -6.60 24.64
N VAL A 152 13.54 -6.51 23.31
CA VAL A 152 13.50 -7.68 22.41
C VAL A 152 14.81 -8.46 22.46
N ASN A 153 15.96 -7.79 22.42
CA ASN A 153 17.27 -8.44 22.55
C ASN A 153 17.40 -9.15 23.90
N ASP A 154 17.08 -8.47 25.00
CA ASP A 154 17.20 -8.99 26.37
C ASP A 154 16.27 -10.19 26.57
N PHE A 155 15.03 -10.13 26.06
CA PHE A 155 14.07 -11.22 26.09
C PHE A 155 14.59 -12.47 25.36
N ILE A 156 15.11 -12.32 24.13
CA ILE A 156 15.58 -13.46 23.34
C ILE A 156 16.87 -14.02 23.92
N ASN A 157 17.82 -13.18 24.34
CA ASN A 157 19.04 -13.63 25.04
C ASN A 157 18.69 -14.41 26.31
N GLY A 158 17.67 -13.98 27.05
CA GLY A 158 17.15 -14.69 28.21
C GLY A 158 16.59 -16.08 27.89
N LEU A 159 15.88 -16.22 26.75
CA LEU A 159 15.34 -17.50 26.29
C LEU A 159 16.41 -18.45 25.71
N THR A 160 17.43 -17.91 25.04
CA THR A 160 18.46 -18.71 24.36
C THR A 160 19.65 -19.05 25.25
N HIS A 161 19.70 -18.50 26.47
CA HIS A 161 20.80 -18.66 27.43
C HIS A 161 22.19 -18.36 26.84
N GLN A 162 22.25 -17.52 25.79
CA GLN A 162 23.51 -17.18 25.14
C GLN A 162 24.31 -16.21 26.03
N LYS A 163 25.60 -16.52 26.24
CA LYS A 163 26.53 -15.67 27.00
C LYS A 163 27.02 -14.44 26.20
N SER A 164 26.92 -14.48 24.88
CA SER A 164 27.25 -13.35 24.00
C SER A 164 26.00 -12.55 23.66
N ILE A 165 26.08 -11.22 23.73
CA ILE A 165 24.99 -10.32 23.31
C ILE A 165 24.81 -10.44 21.79
N SER A 166 23.87 -11.28 21.36
CA SER A 166 23.44 -11.36 19.98
C SER A 166 22.42 -10.24 19.71
N ASN A 167 22.60 -9.47 18.64
CA ASN A 167 21.66 -8.40 18.27
C ASN A 167 20.49 -8.97 17.46
N TYR A 168 19.64 -9.73 18.14
CA TYR A 168 18.45 -10.37 17.55
C TYR A 168 17.50 -9.37 16.91
N SER A 169 17.35 -8.19 17.48
CA SER A 169 16.56 -7.09 16.94
C SER A 169 17.03 -6.69 15.54
N LEU A 170 18.34 -6.56 15.32
CA LEU A 170 18.89 -6.30 13.99
C LEU A 170 18.65 -7.47 13.02
N LEU A 171 18.78 -8.71 13.50
CA LEU A 171 18.52 -9.91 12.69
C LEU A 171 17.05 -10.00 12.27
N ILE A 172 16.11 -9.74 13.19
CA ILE A 172 14.66 -9.72 12.91
C ILE A 172 14.35 -8.60 11.92
N ALA A 173 14.82 -7.37 12.18
CA ALA A 173 14.62 -6.24 11.29
C ALA A 173 15.21 -6.49 9.90
N GLY A 174 16.45 -6.98 9.84
CA GLY A 174 17.16 -7.32 8.60
C GLY A 174 16.48 -8.43 7.82
N SER A 175 16.04 -9.51 8.46
CA SER A 175 15.30 -10.61 7.82
C SER A 175 13.94 -10.15 7.27
N TYR A 176 13.24 -9.27 7.97
CA TYR A 176 11.99 -8.68 7.50
C TYR A 176 12.20 -7.82 6.25
N VAL A 177 13.25 -6.99 6.22
CA VAL A 177 13.60 -6.20 5.03
C VAL A 177 14.08 -7.10 3.89
N ALA A 178 14.87 -8.13 4.19
CA ALA A 178 15.35 -9.11 3.20
C ALA A 178 14.18 -9.86 2.54
N LEU A 179 13.13 -10.20 3.29
CA LEU A 179 11.89 -10.77 2.75
C LEU A 179 11.26 -9.83 1.71
N HIS A 180 11.17 -8.53 2.01
CA HIS A 180 10.63 -7.53 1.07
C HIS A 180 11.52 -7.35 -0.16
N PHE A 181 12.85 -7.39 0.03
CA PHE A 181 13.81 -7.35 -1.07
C PHE A 181 13.64 -8.54 -2.02
N ILE A 182 13.60 -9.77 -1.49
CA ILE A 182 13.41 -11.00 -2.28
C ILE A 182 12.06 -10.97 -3.00
N ALA A 183 11.00 -10.55 -2.32
CA ALA A 183 9.70 -10.38 -2.94
C ALA A 183 9.74 -9.34 -4.07
N GLY A 184 10.45 -8.23 -3.88
CA GLY A 184 10.65 -7.19 -4.89
C GLY A 184 11.32 -7.71 -6.14
N LEU A 185 12.39 -8.50 -5.98
CA LEU A 185 13.06 -9.16 -7.11
C LEU A 185 12.11 -10.08 -7.88
N PHE A 186 11.38 -10.94 -7.16
CA PHE A 186 10.46 -11.90 -7.75
C PHE A 186 9.28 -11.22 -8.47
N ILE A 187 8.66 -10.22 -7.83
CA ILE A 187 7.52 -9.48 -8.36
C ILE A 187 7.94 -8.62 -9.54
N GLY A 188 9.09 -7.92 -9.46
CA GLY A 188 9.60 -7.13 -10.57
C GLY A 188 9.96 -7.96 -11.79
N PHE A 189 10.55 -9.14 -11.58
CA PHE A 189 10.77 -10.11 -12.66
C PHE A 189 9.44 -10.54 -13.28
N THR A 190 8.46 -10.91 -12.45
CA THR A 190 7.15 -11.35 -12.93
C THR A 190 6.46 -10.24 -13.73
N ALA A 191 6.44 -9.02 -13.19
CA ALA A 191 5.85 -7.85 -13.83
C ALA A 191 6.43 -7.58 -15.22
N ALA A 192 7.75 -7.69 -15.36
CA ALA A 192 8.44 -7.51 -16.64
C ALA A 192 8.05 -8.53 -17.72
N THR A 193 7.65 -9.74 -17.31
CA THR A 193 7.26 -10.81 -18.25
C THR A 193 5.80 -10.74 -18.68
N ILE A 194 4.95 -10.03 -17.95
CA ILE A 194 3.51 -9.97 -18.22
C ILE A 194 3.23 -9.46 -19.65
N PRO A 195 3.76 -8.31 -20.10
CA PRO A 195 3.40 -7.78 -21.42
C PRO A 195 3.73 -8.72 -22.58
N ALA A 196 4.86 -9.44 -22.51
CA ALA A 196 5.29 -10.38 -23.53
C ALA A 196 4.41 -11.64 -23.59
N ASN A 197 3.95 -12.11 -22.42
CA ASN A 197 3.13 -13.33 -22.33
C ASN A 197 1.64 -13.06 -22.54
N LEU A 198 1.23 -11.80 -22.51
CA LEU A 198 -0.17 -11.42 -22.49
C LEU A 198 -0.95 -11.89 -23.73
N ARG A 199 -0.31 -11.89 -24.92
CA ARG A 199 -0.92 -12.45 -26.15
C ARG A 199 -1.17 -13.95 -26.05
N LYS A 200 -0.22 -14.71 -25.50
CA LYS A 200 -0.36 -16.16 -25.30
C LYS A 200 -1.46 -16.45 -24.27
N TRP A 201 -1.50 -15.67 -23.19
CA TRP A 201 -2.55 -15.81 -22.17
C TRP A 201 -3.92 -15.43 -22.71
N LYS A 202 -4.01 -14.43 -23.59
CA LYS A 202 -5.26 -14.08 -24.27
C LYS A 202 -5.84 -15.29 -24.99
N GLN A 203 -5.03 -15.99 -25.78
CA GLN A 203 -5.49 -17.20 -26.50
C GLN A 203 -5.91 -18.34 -25.56
N LEU A 204 -5.20 -18.52 -24.44
CA LEU A 204 -5.44 -19.61 -23.50
C LEU A 204 -6.59 -19.35 -22.51
N TYR A 205 -6.83 -18.08 -22.19
CA TYR A 205 -7.68 -17.63 -21.08
C TYR A 205 -8.63 -16.50 -21.45
N GLN A 206 -9.07 -16.41 -22.70
CA GLN A 206 -10.29 -15.65 -23.06
C GLN A 206 -11.51 -16.57 -22.96
N PRO A 207 -12.16 -16.70 -21.79
CA PRO A 207 -13.59 -16.95 -21.76
C PRO A 207 -14.30 -15.61 -21.98
N GLY A 208 -15.34 -15.59 -22.82
CA GLY A 208 -16.27 -14.46 -22.91
C GLY A 208 -17.05 -14.30 -21.60
N ILE A 209 -16.42 -13.79 -20.55
CA ILE A 209 -17.09 -13.48 -19.29
C ILE A 209 -17.97 -12.26 -19.57
N LEU A 210 -19.22 -12.53 -19.93
CA LEU A 210 -20.24 -11.51 -20.11
C LEU A 210 -20.46 -10.78 -18.78
N ILE A 211 -20.26 -9.46 -18.81
CA ILE A 211 -20.43 -8.57 -17.67
C ILE A 211 -21.93 -8.29 -17.54
N ASN A 212 -22.64 -9.04 -16.70
CA ASN A 212 -23.95 -8.61 -16.24
C ASN A 212 -23.78 -7.73 -15.00
N THR A 213 -24.27 -6.51 -15.12
CA THR A 213 -24.00 -5.41 -14.18
C THR A 213 -25.17 -5.26 -13.21
N GLU A 214 -25.30 -6.16 -12.24
CA GLU A 214 -26.16 -5.89 -11.08
C GLU A 214 -25.50 -6.43 -9.81
N GLU A 215 -24.86 -5.53 -9.07
CA GLU A 215 -24.78 -5.59 -7.61
C GLU A 215 -24.25 -4.25 -7.08
N THR A 216 -25.15 -3.46 -6.50
CA THR A 216 -24.84 -2.26 -5.73
C THR A 216 -24.49 -2.66 -4.30
N ILE A 217 -23.21 -2.60 -3.96
CA ILE A 217 -22.76 -2.78 -2.57
C ILE A 217 -22.47 -1.40 -1.97
N VAL A 218 -23.37 -0.94 -1.11
CA VAL A 218 -23.16 0.24 -0.25
C VAL A 218 -22.36 -0.21 0.98
N PRO A 219 -21.18 0.36 1.26
CA PRO A 219 -20.46 0.03 2.48
C PRO A 219 -21.20 0.57 3.70
N LYS A 220 -21.49 -0.30 4.67
CA LYS A 220 -21.99 0.12 6.00
C LYS A 220 -20.88 0.83 6.76
N THR A 221 -21.09 2.10 7.06
CA THR A 221 -20.22 2.87 7.96
C THR A 221 -20.44 2.42 9.40
N ALA A 222 -19.41 1.82 10.00
CA ALA A 222 -19.44 1.53 11.43
C ALA A 222 -19.44 2.85 12.24
N LYS A 223 -20.43 3.02 13.12
CA LYS A 223 -20.48 4.17 14.05
C LYS A 223 -19.31 4.07 15.04
N LYS A 224 -18.50 5.13 15.10
CA LYS A 224 -17.41 5.25 16.09
C LYS A 224 -17.98 5.63 17.46
N ASN A 225 -17.64 4.84 18.47
CA ASN A 225 -17.89 5.19 19.87
C ASN A 225 -16.94 6.32 20.31
N THR A 226 -17.50 7.51 20.54
CA THR A 226 -16.76 8.76 20.86
C THR A 226 -16.40 8.90 22.34
N PHE A 227 -16.95 8.05 23.22
CA PHE A 227 -16.78 8.20 24.67
C PHE A 227 -15.36 7.83 25.16
N TRP A 228 -14.80 6.71 24.68
CA TRP A 228 -13.45 6.26 25.05
C TRP A 228 -12.33 7.22 24.60
N ARG A 229 -12.58 7.97 23.51
CA ARG A 229 -11.61 8.97 23.02
C ARG A 229 -11.47 10.17 23.96
N LYS A 230 -12.55 10.58 24.63
CA LYS A 230 -12.52 11.68 25.60
C LYS A 230 -11.77 11.29 26.88
N GLY A 231 -12.02 10.09 27.40
CA GLY A 231 -11.31 9.56 28.57
C GLY A 231 -9.81 9.41 28.31
N LEU A 232 -9.42 8.85 27.17
CA LEU A 232 -8.01 8.69 26.79
C LEU A 232 -7.29 10.04 26.59
N PHE A 233 -8.00 11.07 26.12
CA PHE A 233 -7.44 12.42 26.01
C PHE A 233 -7.17 13.04 27.38
N LEU A 234 -8.09 12.85 28.34
CA LEU A 234 -7.92 13.33 29.71
C LEU A 234 -6.72 12.65 30.40
N VAL A 235 -6.56 11.34 30.20
CA VAL A 235 -5.39 10.59 30.66
C VAL A 235 -4.10 11.11 30.00
N TRP A 236 -4.12 11.37 28.70
CA TRP A 236 -2.97 11.95 28.00
C TRP A 236 -2.58 13.32 28.57
N THR A 237 -3.55 14.23 28.78
CA THR A 237 -3.29 15.55 29.36
C THR A 237 -2.76 15.45 30.79
N ALA A 238 -3.27 14.52 31.59
CA ALA A 238 -2.79 14.29 32.95
C ALA A 238 -1.35 13.76 32.97
N LEU A 239 -1.04 12.76 32.13
CA LEU A 239 0.33 12.24 31.99
C LEU A 239 1.30 13.31 31.51
N LEU A 240 0.84 14.18 30.60
CA LEU A 240 1.67 15.26 30.07
C LEU A 240 1.97 16.28 31.17
N MET A 241 0.96 16.69 31.94
CA MET A 241 1.15 17.57 33.10
C MET A 241 2.09 16.95 34.16
N LEU A 242 1.93 15.66 34.49
CA LEU A 242 2.81 14.96 35.43
C LEU A 242 4.26 14.87 34.93
N PHE A 243 4.45 14.63 33.63
CA PHE A 243 5.77 14.61 33.01
C PHE A 243 6.44 15.99 33.04
N PHE A 244 5.70 17.06 32.70
CA PHE A 244 6.19 18.43 32.82
C PHE A 244 6.50 18.81 34.28
N GLN A 245 5.65 18.42 35.23
CA GLN A 245 5.91 18.64 36.65
C GLN A 245 7.22 17.99 37.10
N SER A 246 7.48 16.75 36.67
CA SER A 246 8.68 15.98 36.98
C SER A 246 9.94 16.63 36.42
N GLU A 247 9.95 17.01 35.14
CA GLU A 247 11.11 17.61 34.46
C GLU A 247 11.45 19.02 34.98
N PHE A 248 10.44 19.84 35.23
CA PHE A 248 10.62 21.22 35.70
C PHE A 248 10.71 21.35 37.23
N LYS A 249 10.72 20.23 37.96
CA LYS A 249 10.79 20.15 39.44
C LYS A 249 9.78 21.07 40.13
N VAL A 250 8.57 21.18 39.59
CA VAL A 250 7.50 22.01 40.15
C VAL A 250 6.87 21.24 41.32
N GLY A 251 7.32 21.54 42.54
CA GLY A 251 6.86 20.88 43.77
C GLY A 251 7.52 19.52 44.03
N ARG A 252 6.92 18.70 44.91
CA ARG A 252 7.40 17.33 45.15
C ARG A 252 7.01 16.46 43.95
N PRO A 253 7.97 15.77 43.30
CA PRO A 253 7.65 14.93 42.15
C PRO A 253 6.75 13.77 42.59
N LEU A 254 5.53 13.71 42.06
CA LEU A 254 4.63 12.57 42.26
C LEU A 254 5.15 11.30 41.56
N LEU A 255 5.97 11.48 40.53
CA LEU A 255 6.62 10.40 39.81
C LEU A 255 7.96 10.08 40.48
N SER A 256 8.16 8.81 40.83
CA SER A 256 9.47 8.33 41.27
C SER A 256 10.50 8.56 40.16
N SER A 257 11.69 9.03 40.51
CA SER A 257 12.83 9.20 39.60
C SER A 257 13.42 7.88 39.09
N ASP A 258 12.68 6.77 39.19
CA ASP A 258 13.11 5.49 38.66
C ASP A 258 13.08 5.54 37.12
N ASP A 259 14.23 5.26 36.51
CA ASP A 259 14.49 5.41 35.08
C ASP A 259 13.47 4.62 34.23
N THR A 260 12.98 3.49 34.74
CA THR A 260 12.04 2.61 34.04
C THR A 260 10.67 3.25 33.86
N LEU A 261 10.14 3.88 34.92
CA LEU A 261 8.81 4.48 34.92
C LEU A 261 8.79 5.74 34.05
N HIS A 262 9.90 6.49 34.06
CA HIS A 262 10.10 7.64 33.20
C HIS A 262 10.12 7.28 31.70
N ILE A 263 10.81 6.19 31.33
CA ILE A 263 10.82 5.66 29.96
C ILE A 263 9.41 5.25 29.52
N LEU A 264 8.67 4.53 30.38
CA LEU A 264 7.31 4.06 30.07
C LEU A 264 6.34 5.21 29.84
N ILE A 265 6.36 6.24 30.70
CA ILE A 265 5.52 7.43 30.54
C ILE A 265 5.90 8.21 29.29
N ARG A 266 7.20 8.36 29.00
CA ARG A 266 7.66 9.01 27.77
C ARG A 266 7.14 8.28 26.52
N SER A 267 7.26 6.96 26.47
CA SER A 267 6.73 6.16 25.36
C SER A 267 5.20 6.27 25.24
N ALA A 268 4.47 6.28 26.36
CA ALA A 268 3.02 6.52 26.37
C ALA A 268 2.67 7.91 25.84
N LEU A 269 3.40 8.95 26.23
CA LEU A 269 3.21 10.32 25.75
C LEU A 269 3.49 10.46 24.26
N ILE A 270 4.57 9.86 23.74
CA ILE A 270 4.88 9.86 22.31
C ILE A 270 3.75 9.17 21.54
N PHE A 271 3.33 7.98 21.99
CA PHE A 271 2.25 7.23 21.35
C PHE A 271 0.92 8.00 21.34
N LEU A 272 0.53 8.57 22.49
CA LEU A 272 -0.72 9.31 22.62
C LEU A 272 -0.67 10.64 21.85
N SER A 273 0.47 11.33 21.83
CA SER A 273 0.67 12.54 21.02
C SER A 273 0.60 12.21 19.53
N TRP A 274 1.19 11.09 19.10
CA TRP A 274 1.05 10.61 17.73
C TRP A 274 -0.42 10.32 17.38
N TYR A 275 -1.15 9.66 18.27
CA TYR A 275 -2.56 9.30 18.08
C TYR A 275 -3.50 10.52 18.08
N PHE A 276 -3.30 11.49 18.97
CA PHE A 276 -4.20 12.63 19.16
C PHE A 276 -3.84 13.89 18.36
N LEU A 277 -2.55 14.14 18.08
CA LEU A 277 -2.11 15.35 17.40
C LEU A 277 -1.59 15.01 16.00
N VAL A 278 -0.53 14.21 15.91
CA VAL A 278 0.24 14.06 14.66
C VAL A 278 -0.58 13.36 13.58
N SER A 279 -1.12 12.17 13.86
CA SER A 279 -1.92 11.41 12.90
C SER A 279 -3.17 12.16 12.42
N PRO A 280 -4.04 12.74 13.29
CA PRO A 280 -5.23 13.45 12.83
C PRO A 280 -4.88 14.73 12.05
N LEU A 281 -3.83 15.46 12.44
CA LEU A 281 -3.39 16.66 11.72
C LEU A 281 -2.90 16.32 10.30
N LEU A 282 -2.01 15.33 10.18
CA LEU A 282 -1.49 14.91 8.89
C LEU A 282 -2.59 14.33 7.98
N THR A 283 -3.50 13.52 8.55
CA THR A 283 -4.65 13.01 7.78
C THR A 283 -5.61 14.12 7.37
N PHE A 284 -5.79 15.17 8.17
CA PHE A 284 -6.58 16.34 7.79
C PHE A 284 -5.98 17.05 6.57
N PHE A 285 -4.67 17.34 6.58
CA PHE A 285 -4.01 17.96 5.43
C PHE A 285 -4.08 17.09 4.18
N MET A 286 -3.82 15.78 4.32
CA MET A 286 -3.91 14.83 3.22
C MET A 286 -5.32 14.80 2.61
N LYS A 287 -6.36 14.70 3.44
CA LYS A 287 -7.76 14.70 3.00
C LYS A 287 -8.12 16.00 2.29
N LYS A 288 -7.78 17.15 2.89
CA LYS A 288 -8.05 18.46 2.30
C LYS A 288 -7.38 18.62 0.93
N TRP A 289 -6.14 18.14 0.78
CA TRP A 289 -5.43 18.17 -0.49
C TRP A 289 -6.05 17.21 -1.52
N LEU A 290 -6.37 15.97 -1.13
CA LEU A 290 -6.99 14.98 -2.02
C LEU A 290 -8.39 15.41 -2.50
N GLU A 291 -9.20 16.03 -1.64
CA GLU A 291 -10.51 16.57 -2.04
C GLU A 291 -10.38 17.69 -3.08
N ARG A 292 -9.34 18.53 -2.98
CA ARG A 292 -9.04 19.52 -4.04
C ARG A 292 -8.68 18.84 -5.36
N GLN A 293 -7.89 17.77 -5.32
CA GLN A 293 -7.51 17.02 -6.53
C GLN A 293 -8.70 16.27 -7.14
N LYS A 294 -9.63 15.80 -6.30
CA LYS A 294 -10.88 15.17 -6.73
C LYS A 294 -11.74 16.11 -7.56
N ILE A 295 -11.86 17.38 -7.15
CA ILE A 295 -12.58 18.39 -7.93
C ILE A 295 -11.91 18.62 -9.30
N LYS A 296 -10.56 18.73 -9.33
CA LYS A 296 -9.81 18.92 -10.58
C LYS A 296 -9.92 17.74 -11.55
N SER A 297 -10.03 16.52 -11.02
CA SER A 297 -10.05 15.28 -11.82
C SER A 297 -11.44 14.65 -11.91
N LYS A 298 -12.50 15.45 -11.70
CA LYS A 298 -13.88 14.96 -11.54
C LYS A 298 -14.36 14.07 -12.69
N SER A 299 -14.11 14.47 -13.94
CA SER A 299 -14.52 13.69 -15.12
C SER A 299 -13.82 12.32 -15.15
N THR A 300 -12.49 12.30 -15.02
CA THR A 300 -11.70 11.06 -14.97
C THR A 300 -12.10 10.15 -13.83
N ILE A 301 -12.39 10.71 -12.64
CA ILE A 301 -12.83 9.94 -11.48
C ILE A 301 -14.20 9.31 -11.75
N ASN A 302 -15.13 10.04 -12.36
CA ASN A 302 -16.45 9.50 -12.71
C ASN A 302 -16.33 8.36 -13.72
N ASP A 303 -15.50 8.52 -14.76
CA ASP A 303 -15.26 7.47 -15.76
C ASP A 303 -14.71 6.18 -15.10
N ILE A 304 -13.76 6.32 -14.18
CA ILE A 304 -13.16 5.17 -13.48
C ILE A 304 -14.13 4.58 -12.46
N LEU A 305 -14.93 5.40 -11.78
CA LEU A 305 -15.91 4.96 -10.80
C LEU A 305 -16.93 3.99 -11.42
N LEU A 306 -17.32 4.23 -12.69
CA LEU A 306 -18.18 3.34 -13.46
C LEU A 306 -17.54 1.97 -13.75
N LEU A 307 -16.20 1.89 -13.79
CA LEU A 307 -15.46 0.63 -14.00
C LEU A 307 -15.22 -0.16 -12.71
N ILE A 308 -15.34 0.45 -11.54
CA ILE A 308 -15.03 -0.23 -10.26
C ILE A 308 -15.92 -1.47 -10.03
N PRO A 309 -17.25 -1.41 -10.20
CA PRO A 309 -18.11 -2.58 -10.01
C PRO A 309 -17.77 -3.72 -10.99
N SER A 310 -17.55 -3.40 -12.27
CA SER A 310 -17.23 -4.40 -13.29
C SER A 310 -15.88 -5.07 -13.01
N ILE A 311 -14.85 -4.32 -12.61
CA ILE A 311 -13.56 -4.88 -12.21
C ILE A 311 -13.70 -5.79 -10.98
N LYS A 312 -14.49 -5.40 -9.97
CA LYS A 312 -14.75 -6.25 -8.80
C LYS A 312 -15.40 -7.58 -9.20
N TYR A 313 -16.45 -7.50 -10.01
CA TYR A 313 -17.15 -8.68 -10.51
C TYR A 313 -16.22 -9.58 -11.31
N LEU A 314 -15.42 -9.00 -12.20
CA LEU A 314 -14.41 -9.70 -12.99
C LEU A 314 -13.42 -10.44 -12.09
N LEU A 315 -12.87 -9.78 -11.07
CA LEU A 315 -11.95 -10.43 -10.12
C LEU A 315 -12.63 -11.59 -9.38
N LEU A 316 -13.86 -11.42 -8.91
CA LEU A 316 -14.61 -12.50 -8.27
C LEU A 316 -14.83 -13.68 -9.21
N LYS A 317 -15.21 -13.44 -10.47
CA LYS A 317 -15.37 -14.49 -11.47
C LYS A 317 -14.05 -15.17 -11.82
N CYS A 318 -12.97 -14.43 -12.02
CA CYS A 318 -11.64 -15.00 -12.25
C CYS A 318 -11.20 -15.91 -11.09
N TRP A 319 -11.54 -15.54 -9.85
CA TRP A 319 -11.26 -16.37 -8.68
C TRP A 319 -12.10 -17.65 -8.63
N GLN A 320 -13.34 -17.60 -9.14
CA GLN A 320 -14.20 -18.77 -9.31
C GLN A 320 -13.70 -19.68 -10.45
N TYR A 321 -13.30 -19.12 -11.59
CA TYR A 321 -12.77 -19.86 -12.74
C TYR A 321 -11.43 -20.55 -12.49
N SER A 322 -10.67 -20.13 -11.47
CA SER A 322 -9.40 -20.74 -11.09
C SER A 322 -9.54 -21.82 -10.01
N ARG A 323 -10.77 -22.23 -9.66
CA ARG A 323 -11.05 -23.22 -8.60
C ARG A 323 -10.51 -24.63 -8.88
N ASP A 324 -10.27 -24.96 -10.14
CA ASP A 324 -9.70 -26.23 -10.57
C ASP A 324 -8.23 -26.42 -10.15
N GLU A 325 -7.54 -25.31 -9.86
CA GLU A 325 -6.18 -25.31 -9.33
C GLU A 325 -6.16 -25.10 -7.80
N LYS A 326 -5.04 -25.44 -7.15
CA LYS A 326 -4.83 -25.22 -5.71
C LYS A 326 -3.56 -24.41 -5.41
N GLY A 327 -3.53 -23.75 -4.25
CA GLY A 327 -2.35 -23.03 -3.74
C GLY A 327 -1.82 -21.94 -4.67
N LEU A 328 -0.49 -21.93 -4.87
CA LEU A 328 0.19 -20.94 -5.73
C LEU A 328 -0.21 -21.05 -7.20
N ARG A 329 -0.52 -22.25 -7.71
CA ARG A 329 -0.96 -22.45 -9.09
C ARG A 329 -2.30 -21.78 -9.35
N ARG A 330 -3.23 -21.87 -8.39
CA ARG A 330 -4.50 -21.14 -8.41
C ARG A 330 -4.29 -19.64 -8.47
N LEU A 331 -3.42 -19.10 -7.61
CA LEU A 331 -3.13 -17.67 -7.60
C LEU A 331 -2.54 -17.21 -8.94
N GLN A 332 -1.59 -17.96 -9.50
CA GLN A 332 -1.02 -17.67 -10.81
C GLN A 332 -2.06 -17.71 -11.93
N LYS A 333 -2.92 -18.75 -11.96
CA LYS A 333 -4.01 -18.88 -12.94
C LYS A 333 -5.00 -17.72 -12.81
N PHE A 334 -5.44 -17.42 -11.59
CA PHE A 334 -6.28 -16.27 -11.27
C PHE A 334 -5.70 -14.96 -11.81
N LEU A 335 -4.43 -14.66 -11.48
CA LEU A 335 -3.78 -13.43 -11.91
C LEU A 335 -3.69 -13.32 -13.44
N LYS A 336 -3.37 -14.42 -14.13
CA LYS A 336 -3.32 -14.46 -15.61
C LYS A 336 -4.69 -14.16 -16.22
N ILE A 337 -5.75 -14.83 -15.74
CA ILE A 337 -7.12 -14.62 -16.24
C ILE A 337 -7.56 -13.17 -15.95
N ALA A 338 -7.34 -12.69 -14.72
CA ALA A 338 -7.71 -11.33 -14.30
C ALA A 338 -7.03 -10.26 -15.16
N LEU A 339 -5.72 -10.39 -15.41
CA LEU A 339 -4.96 -9.46 -16.24
C LEU A 339 -5.41 -9.50 -17.71
N VAL A 340 -5.62 -10.68 -18.29
CA VAL A 340 -6.13 -10.80 -19.67
C VAL A 340 -7.47 -10.10 -19.81
N ASN A 341 -8.44 -10.42 -18.94
CA ASN A 341 -9.79 -9.88 -19.04
C ASN A 341 -9.86 -8.39 -18.66
N SER A 342 -8.95 -7.88 -17.81
CA SER A 342 -8.87 -6.45 -17.51
C SER A 342 -8.25 -5.64 -18.64
N LEU A 343 -7.33 -6.23 -19.43
CA LEU A 343 -6.58 -5.51 -20.46
C LEU A 343 -7.20 -5.66 -21.86
N TYR A 344 -7.88 -6.77 -22.12
CA TYR A 344 -8.62 -7.04 -23.35
C TYR A 344 -10.05 -7.40 -22.98
N GLU A 345 -10.95 -6.42 -22.87
CA GLU A 345 -12.36 -6.78 -22.93
C GLU A 345 -12.67 -7.41 -24.30
N CYS A 346 -13.48 -8.46 -24.27
CA CYS A 346 -14.27 -8.87 -25.42
C CYS A 346 -15.17 -7.71 -25.80
N SER A 347 -14.97 -7.23 -27.03
CA SER A 347 -15.92 -6.39 -27.77
C SER A 347 -17.33 -6.95 -27.71
#